data_AF-A0A2P5CIY5-F1
#
_entry.id   AF-A0A2P5CIY5-F1
#
_cell.length_a   1.000
_cell.length_b   1.000
_cell.length_c   1.000
_cell.angle_alpha   90.00
_cell.angle_beta   90.00
_cell.angle_gamma   90.00
#
_symmetry.space_group_name_H-M   'P 1'
#
loop_
_entity.id
_entity.type
_entity.pdbx_description
1 polymer ?
#
loop_
_entity_poly.entity_id
_entity_poly.type
_entity_poly.pdbx_seq_one_letter_code
_entity_poly.pdbx_strand_id
1 'polypeptide(L)'
;MNRVDFASGGVNPPHTHPRATESGVVFEGKLTMFCTPRGLVHIQLNVGEGKALLLVAFNSQLPGIALVPPSLFGTTPPIPNQVLTKAFQVGDDVINEIKSKFCA
;
A
#
# COMPACT_ATOMS: atom_id res chain seq x y z
N MET A 1 0.74 15.84 7.43
CA MET A 1 -0.49 15.09 7.75
C MET A 1 -1.22 14.77 6.47
N ASN A 2 -1.94 13.65 6.41
CA ASN A 2 -2.83 13.32 5.30
C ASN A 2 -4.20 12.86 5.81
N ARG A 3 -5.22 13.02 4.97
CA ARG A 3 -6.58 12.49 5.15
C ARG A 3 -6.77 11.35 4.16
N VAL A 4 -7.31 10.23 4.62
CA VAL A 4 -7.62 9.07 3.78
C VAL A 4 -9.06 8.63 4.04
N ASP A 5 -9.87 8.61 2.98
CA ASP A 5 -11.26 8.21 2.99
C ASP A 5 -11.41 6.81 2.36
N PHE A 6 -12.15 5.92 3.03
CA PHE A 6 -12.37 4.55 2.60
C PHE A 6 -13.86 4.29 2.36
N ALA A 7 -14.20 3.69 1.22
CA ALA A 7 -15.49 3.01 1.07
C ALA A 7 -15.53 1.73 1.91
N SER A 8 -16.71 1.13 2.07
CA SER A 8 -16.87 -0.20 2.67
C SER A 8 -16.00 -1.22 1.93
N GLY A 9 -15.20 -2.00 2.66
CA GLY A 9 -14.22 -2.92 2.07
C GLY A 9 -13.02 -2.26 1.37
N GLY A 10 -12.91 -0.93 1.42
CA GLY A 10 -11.81 -0.18 0.79
C GLY A 10 -10.44 -0.52 1.38
N VAL A 11 -9.42 -0.53 0.52
CA VAL A 11 -8.04 -0.86 0.87
C VAL A 11 -7.11 0.27 0.50
N ASN A 12 -6.22 0.63 1.41
CA ASN A 12 -4.98 1.31 1.08
C ASN A 12 -3.91 0.23 1.01
N PRO A 13 -3.40 -0.10 -0.21
CA PRO A 13 -2.62 -1.30 -0.45
C PRO A 13 -1.30 -1.31 0.31
N PRO A 14 -0.59 -2.45 0.39
CA PRO A 14 0.70 -2.52 1.07
C PRO A 14 1.65 -1.41 0.61
N HIS A 15 2.11 -0.60 1.55
CA HIS A 15 3.01 0.52 1.26
C HIS A 15 3.95 0.80 2.43
N THR A 16 4.94 1.65 2.18
CA THR A 16 5.90 2.11 3.19
C THR A 16 6.16 3.61 3.05
N HIS A 17 6.55 4.23 4.16
CA HIS A 17 7.05 5.61 4.20
C HIS A 17 8.57 5.57 4.43
N PRO A 18 9.39 5.83 3.39
CA PRO A 18 10.84 5.69 3.49
C PRO A 18 11.47 6.69 4.48
N ARG A 19 10.77 7.79 4.79
CA ARG A 19 11.31 8.89 5.59
C ARG A 19 10.47 9.25 6.81
N ALA A 20 9.49 8.43 7.22
CA ALA A 20 8.67 8.74 8.38
C ALA A 20 8.09 7.52 9.08
N THR A 21 7.91 7.64 10.40
CA THR A 21 6.91 6.88 11.17
C THR A 21 5.55 7.51 10.93
N GLU A 22 4.52 6.68 10.75
CA GLU A 22 3.12 7.10 10.64
C GLU A 22 2.38 6.83 11.96
N SER A 23 1.62 7.81 12.44
CA SER A 23 0.64 7.61 13.51
C SER A 23 -0.72 8.10 13.02
N GLY A 24 -1.74 7.26 13.14
CA GLY A 24 -3.09 7.55 12.64
C GLY A 24 -4.15 7.48 13.72
N VAL A 25 -5.21 8.26 13.54
CA VAL A 25 -6.44 8.19 14.34
C VAL A 25 -7.63 7.98 13.41
N VAL A 26 -8.38 6.92 13.66
CA VAL A 26 -9.65 6.66 12.97
C VAL A 26 -10.70 7.62 13.52
N PHE A 27 -11.18 8.50 12.65
CA PHE A 27 -12.19 9.51 13.00
C PHE A 27 -13.61 8.98 12.80
N GLU A 28 -13.83 8.16 11.78
CA GLU A 28 -15.12 7.54 11.48
C GLU A 28 -14.94 6.12 10.95
N GLY A 29 -15.92 5.24 11.18
CA GLY A 29 -15.93 3.87 10.66
C GLY A 29 -15.01 2.91 11.42
N LYS A 30 -14.57 1.83 10.75
CA LYS A 30 -13.74 0.78 11.35
C LYS A 30 -12.57 0.41 10.42
N LEU A 31 -11.34 0.70 10.85
CA LEU A 31 -10.12 0.43 10.07
C LEU A 31 -9.14 -0.43 10.86
N THR A 32 -8.36 -1.24 10.15
CA THR A 32 -7.17 -1.88 10.71
C THR A 32 -6.05 -0.84 10.82
N MET A 33 -5.75 -0.29 12.01
CA MET A 33 -4.60 0.61 12.19
C MET A 33 -4.14 0.74 13.65
N PHE A 34 -2.84 0.98 13.86
CA PHE A 34 -2.32 1.54 15.11
C PHE A 34 -1.21 2.60 14.86
N CYS A 35 0.07 2.24 14.75
CA CYS A 35 1.22 3.11 14.54
C CYS A 35 2.27 2.34 13.74
N THR A 36 2.80 2.92 12.68
CA THR A 36 3.71 2.24 11.76
C THR A 36 5.12 2.79 11.90
N PRO A 37 6.08 2.01 12.43
CA PRO A 37 7.49 2.41 12.43
C PRO A 37 8.02 2.72 11.02
N ARG A 38 8.95 3.68 10.95
CA ARG A 38 9.58 4.12 9.70
C ARG A 38 10.07 2.96 8.86
N GLY A 39 9.71 2.98 7.57
CA GLY A 39 10.21 2.03 6.58
C GLY A 39 9.49 0.67 6.57
N LEU A 40 8.62 0.37 7.53
CA LEU A 40 7.89 -0.90 7.54
C LEU A 40 6.71 -0.89 6.56
N VAL A 41 6.48 -2.06 5.93
CA VAL A 41 5.31 -2.28 5.09
C VAL A 41 4.06 -2.38 5.98
N HIS A 42 3.01 -1.68 5.59
CA HIS A 42 1.73 -1.68 6.29
C HIS A 42 0.56 -1.48 5.33
N ILE A 43 -0.65 -1.77 5.82
CA ILE A 43 -1.91 -1.76 5.07
C ILE A 43 -3.01 -1.13 5.91
N GLN A 44 -4.05 -0.63 5.25
CA GLN A 44 -5.32 -0.33 5.89
C GLN A 44 -6.47 -0.97 5.12
N LEU A 45 -7.36 -1.64 5.85
CA LEU A 45 -8.59 -2.21 5.34
C LEU A 45 -9.77 -1.66 6.15
N ASN A 46 -10.80 -1.17 5.45
CA ASN A 46 -12.08 -0.87 6.07
C ASN A 46 -12.88 -2.16 6.26
N VAL A 47 -12.97 -2.59 7.52
CA VAL A 47 -13.71 -3.79 7.94
C VAL A 47 -15.15 -3.46 8.38
N GLY A 48 -15.54 -2.18 8.32
CA GLY A 48 -16.90 -1.74 8.56
C GLY A 48 -17.76 -1.79 7.30
N GLU A 49 -19.08 -1.79 7.51
CA GLU A 49 -20.06 -1.82 6.41
C GLU A 49 -20.26 -0.44 5.75
N GLY A 50 -19.85 0.64 6.44
CA GLY A 50 -19.97 2.04 5.99
C GLY A 50 -18.63 2.66 5.58
N LYS A 51 -18.66 3.96 5.27
CA LYS A 51 -17.43 4.73 5.01
C LYS A 51 -16.57 4.83 6.27
N ALA A 52 -15.26 4.93 6.09
CA ALA A 52 -14.32 5.18 7.17
C ALA A 52 -13.38 6.33 6.83
N LEU A 53 -12.95 7.06 7.86
CA LEU A 53 -12.08 8.22 7.75
C LEU A 53 -10.87 8.04 8.66
N LEU A 54 -9.68 8.18 8.08
CA LEU A 54 -8.42 8.17 8.78
C LEU A 54 -7.68 9.50 8.61
N LEU A 55 -7.19 10.04 9.73
CA LEU A 55 -6.23 11.15 9.74
C LEU A 55 -4.87 10.63 10.21
N VAL A 56 -3.81 10.91 9.45
CA VAL A 56 -2.44 10.46 9.74
C VAL A 56 -1.48 11.63 9.89
N ALA A 57 -0.55 11.49 10.83
CA ALA A 57 0.57 12.38 11.06
C ALA A 57 1.89 11.63 10.84
N PHE A 58 2.91 12.38 10.43
CA PHE A 58 4.24 11.88 10.11
C PHE A 58 5.28 12.71 10.85
N ASN A 59 6.36 12.09 11.29
CA ASN A 59 7.53 12.79 11.84
C ASN A 59 8.50 13.32 10.76
N SER A 60 7.98 13.63 9.57
CA SER A 60 8.71 14.22 8.45
C SER A 60 7.78 15.10 7.64
N GLN A 61 8.30 16.22 7.14
CA GLN A 61 7.59 17.11 6.23
C GLN A 61 7.39 16.48 4.84
N LEU A 62 8.26 15.54 4.47
CA LEU A 62 8.22 14.82 3.19
C LEU A 62 8.37 13.32 3.46
N PRO A 63 7.33 12.63 3.99
CA PRO A 63 7.43 11.21 4.34
C PRO A 63 7.71 10.31 3.12
N GLY A 64 7.15 10.68 1.96
CA GLY A 64 7.14 9.84 0.77
C GLY A 64 6.19 8.65 0.92
N ILE A 65 5.76 8.06 -0.20
CA ILE A 65 4.98 6.83 -0.21
C ILE A 65 5.55 5.91 -1.29
N ALA A 66 5.81 4.67 -0.92
CA ALA A 66 6.17 3.62 -1.87
C ALA A 66 5.10 2.53 -1.81
N LEU A 67 4.20 2.54 -2.79
CA LEU A 67 3.18 1.51 -2.95
C LEU A 67 3.84 0.22 -3.45
N VAL A 68 3.75 -0.87 -2.69
CA VAL A 68 4.45 -2.13 -3.00
C VAL A 68 3.95 -2.75 -4.31
N PRO A 69 2.63 -2.92 -4.56
CA PRO A 69 2.19 -3.59 -5.79
C PRO A 69 2.61 -2.90 -7.10
N PRO A 70 2.36 -1.60 -7.33
CA PRO A 70 2.80 -0.95 -8.56
C PRO A 70 4.33 -0.80 -8.65
N SER A 71 5.04 -0.73 -7.51
CA SER A 71 6.51 -0.70 -7.51
C SER A 71 7.14 -2.04 -7.90
N LEU A 72 6.39 -3.15 -7.82
CA LEU A 72 6.85 -4.47 -8.24
C LEU A 72 6.36 -4.84 -9.64
N PHE A 73 5.12 -4.48 -9.98
CA PHE A 73 4.44 -4.98 -11.17
C PHE A 73 4.08 -3.92 -12.21
N GLY A 74 4.24 -2.63 -11.91
CA GLY A 74 3.83 -1.51 -12.78
C GLY A 74 4.92 -0.49 -13.09
N THR A 75 6.21 -0.83 -12.92
CA THR A 75 7.32 0.09 -13.19
C THR A 75 7.59 0.23 -14.70
N THR A 76 8.17 1.37 -15.08
CA THR A 76 8.68 1.61 -16.44
C THR A 76 10.18 1.95 -16.37
N PRO A 77 11.08 1.07 -16.86
CA PRO A 77 10.80 -0.25 -17.44
C PRO A 77 10.28 -1.28 -16.41
N PRO A 78 9.56 -2.34 -16.84
CA PRO A 78 9.09 -3.39 -15.94
C PRO A 78 10.26 -4.18 -15.33
N ILE A 79 10.12 -4.61 -14.07
CA ILE A 79 11.06 -5.57 -13.47
C ILE A 79 11.07 -6.85 -14.31
N PRO A 80 12.24 -7.40 -14.71
CA PRO A 80 12.30 -8.62 -15.52
C PRO A 80 11.58 -9.80 -14.87
N ASN A 81 10.85 -10.59 -15.65
CA ASN A 81 10.11 -11.74 -15.13
C ASN A 81 11.01 -12.71 -14.38
N GLN A 82 12.24 -12.96 -14.85
CA GLN A 82 13.19 -13.85 -14.18
C GLN A 82 13.46 -13.47 -12.72
N VAL A 83 13.38 -12.18 -12.38
CA VAL A 83 13.52 -11.71 -10.99
C VAL A 83 12.26 -12.06 -10.20
N LEU A 84 11.08 -11.76 -10.74
CA LEU A 84 9.81 -11.94 -10.06
C LEU A 84 9.41 -13.42 -9.94
N THR A 85 9.60 -14.25 -10.97
CA THR A 85 9.30 -15.69 -10.92
C THR A 85 10.12 -16.40 -9.85
N LYS A 86 11.40 -16.03 -9.71
CA LYS A 86 12.27 -16.53 -8.62
C LYS A 86 11.86 -16.00 -7.24
N ALA A 87 11.53 -14.71 -7.13
CA ALA A 87 11.15 -14.10 -5.86
C ALA A 87 9.82 -14.63 -5.32
N PHE A 88 8.84 -14.84 -6.20
CA PHE A 88 7.49 -15.27 -5.86
C PHE A 88 7.27 -16.78 -5.99
N GLN A 89 8.24 -17.52 -6.57
CA GLN A 89 8.18 -18.98 -6.76
C GLN A 89 6.98 -19.42 -7.61
N VAL A 90 6.71 -18.69 -8.68
CA VAL A 90 5.58 -18.91 -9.61
C VAL A 90 6.05 -18.82 -11.07
N GLY A 91 5.20 -19.29 -11.99
CA GLY A 91 5.46 -19.24 -13.44
C GLY A 91 5.32 -17.84 -14.04
N ASP A 92 5.83 -17.69 -15.27
CA ASP A 92 5.73 -16.47 -16.06
C ASP A 92 4.27 -16.08 -16.35
N ASP A 93 3.37 -17.05 -16.51
CA ASP A 93 1.94 -16.86 -16.70
C ASP A 93 1.32 -16.06 -15.54
N VAL A 94 1.60 -16.46 -14.30
CA VAL A 94 1.14 -15.76 -13.09
C VAL A 94 1.71 -14.35 -13.00
N ILE A 95 3.01 -14.18 -13.25
CA ILE A 95 3.64 -12.85 -13.21
C ILE A 95 3.08 -11.92 -14.29
N ASN A 96 2.88 -12.43 -15.50
CA ASN A 96 2.32 -11.66 -16.60
C ASN A 96 0.86 -11.27 -16.33
N GLU A 97 0.07 -12.18 -15.76
CA GLU A 97 -1.31 -11.87 -15.34
C GLU A 97 -1.34 -10.75 -14.29
N ILE A 98 -0.47 -10.81 -13.27
CA ILE A 98 -0.40 -9.74 -12.25
C ILE A 98 0.01 -8.42 -12.90
N LYS A 99 1.09 -8.41 -13.70
CA LYS A 99 1.54 -7.20 -14.42
C LYS A 99 0.45 -6.58 -15.28
N SER A 100 -0.36 -7.39 -15.95
CA SER A 100 -1.45 -6.88 -16.79
C SER A 100 -2.50 -6.08 -16.01
N LYS A 101 -2.56 -6.19 -14.67
CA LYS A 101 -3.45 -5.38 -13.82
C LYS A 101 -2.86 -4.02 -13.45
N PHE A 102 -1.56 -3.81 -13.69
CA PHE A 102 -0.82 -2.59 -13.33
C PHE A 102 -0.22 -1.86 -14.54
N CYS A 103 -0.32 -2.44 -15.75
CA CYS A 103 0.01 -1.74 -16.98
C CYS A 103 -1.03 -0.65 -17.26
N ALA A 104 -0.56 0.59 -17.40
CA ALA A 104 -1.33 1.72 -17.95
C ALA A 104 -1.17 1.79 -19.47
#